data_AF-A0A841RSR8-F1
#
_entry.id   AF-A0A841RSR8-F1
#
_cell.length_a   1.000
_cell.length_b   1.000
_cell.length_c   1.000
_cell.angle_alpha   90.00
_cell.angle_beta   90.00
_cell.angle_gamma   90.00
#
_symmetry.space_group_name_H-M   'P 1'
#
loop_
_entity.id
_entity.type
_entity.pdbx_description
1 polymer ?
#
loop_
_entity_poly.entity_id
_entity_poly.type
_entity_poly.pdbx_seq_one_letter_code
_entity_poly.pdbx_strand_id
1 'polypeptide(L)'
;MQNELKVFKENHSFTKEEIQQEFDDFVKWNYHETDEEIEETHKHNMLRLFDKFKNTLDNTHLPKIMDDWWFYDFHIENDGIKLNLNFCDEFEIESEINGIWGMTSTESLTLLDVKCDYLDVKEFAKVNNVTDTTVRQWIRRGKVRTARKVGRDWLIPSITQKPKRGFVNVAYRWRYLPRELEDRFPFLIGHNTMYIFQKENDKSLYDIILGYPGEPNRAKIILSTTERESLELAFIGNDFIDSVDELS
;
A
#
# COMPACT_ATOMS: atom_id res chain seq x y z
N MET A 1 -13.85 2.24 -30.23
CA MET A 1 -15.03 2.57 -29.39
C MET A 1 -15.90 1.38 -28.97
N GLN A 2 -16.74 0.74 -29.82
CA GLN A 2 -17.61 -0.35 -29.33
C GLN A 2 -16.83 -1.58 -28.81
N ASN A 3 -15.68 -1.91 -29.43
CA ASN A 3 -14.83 -3.01 -28.97
C ASN A 3 -14.09 -2.66 -27.66
N GLU A 4 -13.59 -1.43 -27.55
CA GLU A 4 -12.92 -0.90 -26.35
C GLU A 4 -13.85 -0.88 -25.13
N LEU A 5 -15.08 -0.37 -25.30
CA LEU A 5 -16.06 -0.33 -24.22
C LEU A 5 -16.46 -1.73 -23.76
N LYS A 6 -16.54 -2.68 -24.70
CA LYS A 6 -16.80 -4.09 -24.38
C LYS A 6 -15.67 -4.67 -23.54
N VAL A 7 -14.42 -4.53 -23.99
CA VAL A 7 -13.23 -4.99 -23.25
C VAL A 7 -13.20 -4.36 -21.86
N PHE A 8 -13.44 -3.06 -21.76
CA PHE A 8 -13.50 -2.36 -20.48
C PHE A 8 -14.57 -2.91 -19.54
N LYS A 9 -15.78 -3.18 -20.07
CA LYS A 9 -16.88 -3.75 -19.29
C LYS A 9 -16.68 -5.19 -18.87
N GLU A 10 -15.84 -5.94 -19.59
CA GLU A 10 -15.49 -7.33 -19.24
C GLU A 10 -14.38 -7.41 -18.17
N ASN A 11 -13.68 -6.30 -17.88
CA ASN A 11 -12.53 -6.27 -16.97
C ASN A 11 -12.76 -5.47 -15.67
N HIS A 12 -13.96 -4.91 -15.46
CA HIS A 12 -14.24 -4.07 -14.29
C HIS A 12 -15.63 -4.32 -13.71
N SER A 13 -15.83 -3.86 -12.48
CA SER A 13 -17.10 -3.95 -11.77
C SER A 13 -17.91 -2.65 -11.90
N PHE A 14 -19.21 -2.75 -12.21
CA PHE A 14 -20.11 -1.61 -12.45
C PHE A 14 -21.29 -1.58 -11.48
N THR A 15 -21.58 -2.71 -10.87
CA THR A 15 -22.66 -2.91 -9.92
C THR A 15 -22.13 -3.35 -8.57
N LYS A 16 -22.99 -3.25 -7.55
CA LYS A 16 -22.65 -3.73 -6.21
C LYS A 16 -22.43 -5.24 -6.21
N GLU A 17 -23.24 -5.97 -6.95
CA GLU A 17 -23.19 -7.41 -7.05
C GLU A 17 -21.88 -7.88 -7.71
N GLU A 18 -21.43 -7.19 -8.75
CA GLU A 18 -20.14 -7.47 -9.40
C GLU A 18 -18.96 -7.24 -8.47
N ILE A 19 -18.90 -6.09 -7.78
CA ILE A 19 -17.77 -5.80 -6.87
C ILE A 19 -17.78 -6.72 -5.63
N GLN A 20 -18.96 -7.16 -5.17
CA GLN A 20 -19.06 -8.17 -4.11
C GLN A 20 -18.52 -9.52 -4.58
N GLN A 21 -18.86 -9.93 -5.81
CA GLN A 21 -18.37 -11.19 -6.39
C GLN A 21 -16.86 -11.13 -6.61
N GLU A 22 -16.34 -10.03 -7.17
CA GLU A 22 -14.91 -9.80 -7.38
C GLU A 22 -14.14 -9.87 -6.04
N PHE A 23 -14.67 -9.23 -5.00
CA PHE A 23 -14.06 -9.28 -3.67
C PHE A 23 -14.07 -10.70 -3.07
N ASP A 24 -15.17 -11.44 -3.22
CA ASP A 24 -15.27 -12.82 -2.75
C ASP A 24 -14.28 -13.75 -3.47
N ASP A 25 -14.15 -13.60 -4.79
CA ASP A 25 -13.19 -14.36 -5.59
C ASP A 25 -11.74 -14.00 -5.22
N PHE A 26 -11.45 -12.70 -4.99
CA PHE A 26 -10.16 -12.26 -4.48
C PHE A 26 -9.81 -12.92 -3.15
N VAL A 27 -10.71 -12.90 -2.15
CA VAL A 27 -10.45 -13.49 -0.83
C VAL A 27 -10.27 -14.99 -0.95
N LYS A 28 -11.10 -15.65 -1.76
CA LYS A 28 -11.00 -17.09 -2.02
C LYS A 28 -9.64 -17.47 -2.59
N TRP A 29 -9.21 -16.85 -3.69
CA TRP A 29 -7.96 -17.19 -4.35
C TRP A 29 -6.73 -16.84 -3.52
N ASN A 30 -6.73 -15.67 -2.86
CA ASN A 30 -5.54 -15.18 -2.15
C ASN A 30 -5.39 -15.70 -0.72
N TYR A 31 -6.47 -16.20 -0.08
CA TYR A 31 -6.42 -16.60 1.34
C TYR A 31 -6.97 -18.00 1.62
N HIS A 32 -7.77 -18.58 0.73
CA HIS A 32 -8.31 -19.94 0.92
C HIS A 32 -7.69 -20.98 -0.01
N GLU A 33 -7.38 -20.59 -1.26
CA GLU A 33 -6.89 -21.50 -2.31
C GLU A 33 -5.43 -21.24 -2.72
N THR A 34 -4.76 -20.26 -2.12
CA THR A 34 -3.35 -19.99 -2.40
C THR A 34 -2.46 -21.12 -1.88
N ASP A 35 -1.46 -21.49 -2.67
CA ASP A 35 -0.36 -22.39 -2.26
C ASP A 35 0.71 -21.65 -1.42
N GLU A 36 0.62 -20.32 -1.32
CA GLU A 36 1.57 -19.52 -0.55
C GLU A 36 1.35 -19.68 0.96
N GLU A 37 2.45 -19.89 1.70
CA GLU A 37 2.41 -19.94 3.16
C GLU A 37 2.19 -18.54 3.74
N ILE A 38 0.96 -18.28 4.17
CA ILE A 38 0.60 -17.05 4.89
C ILE A 38 0.69 -17.32 6.40
N GLU A 39 1.38 -16.42 7.10
CA GLU A 39 1.47 -16.48 8.57
C GLU A 39 0.07 -16.44 9.20
N GLU A 40 -0.25 -17.44 10.03
CA GLU A 40 -1.60 -17.68 10.55
C GLU A 40 -2.23 -16.46 11.24
N THR A 41 -1.43 -15.70 12.00
CA THR A 41 -1.94 -14.51 12.70
C THR A 41 -2.28 -13.39 11.73
N HIS A 42 -1.41 -13.14 10.76
CA HIS A 42 -1.69 -12.22 9.67
C HIS A 42 -2.92 -12.64 8.86
N LYS A 43 -3.02 -13.92 8.47
CA LYS A 43 -4.18 -14.48 7.78
C LYS A 43 -5.47 -14.24 8.54
N HIS A 44 -5.49 -14.55 9.84
CA HIS A 44 -6.64 -14.33 10.70
C HIS A 44 -7.06 -12.84 10.75
N ASN A 45 -6.09 -11.93 10.90
CA ASN A 45 -6.37 -10.49 10.95
C ASN A 45 -6.87 -9.94 9.62
N MET A 46 -6.35 -10.43 8.49
CA MET A 46 -6.83 -10.09 7.14
C MET A 46 -8.27 -10.57 6.92
N LEU A 47 -8.58 -11.85 7.22
CA LEU A 47 -9.94 -12.38 7.08
C LEU A 47 -10.95 -11.60 7.91
N ARG A 48 -10.60 -11.20 9.13
CA ARG A 48 -11.47 -10.35 9.97
C ARG A 48 -11.69 -8.96 9.37
N LEU A 49 -10.68 -8.38 8.71
CA LEU A 49 -10.83 -7.13 7.98
C LEU A 49 -11.74 -7.32 6.74
N PHE A 50 -11.59 -8.43 6.03
CA PHE A 50 -12.44 -8.76 4.88
C PHE A 50 -13.90 -8.93 5.28
N ASP A 51 -14.18 -9.64 6.38
CA ASP A 51 -15.54 -9.75 6.92
C ASP A 51 -16.10 -8.37 7.27
N LYS A 52 -15.30 -7.50 7.89
CA LYS A 52 -15.72 -6.13 8.22
C LYS A 52 -16.02 -5.32 6.96
N PHE A 53 -15.18 -5.42 5.94
CA PHE A 53 -15.36 -4.74 4.66
C PHE A 53 -16.62 -5.24 3.96
N LYS A 54 -16.79 -6.55 3.81
CA LYS A 54 -17.97 -7.18 3.18
C LYS A 54 -19.25 -6.78 3.89
N ASN A 55 -19.31 -6.89 5.22
CA ASN A 55 -20.49 -6.46 5.98
C ASN A 55 -20.78 -4.96 5.78
N THR A 56 -19.76 -4.12 5.66
CA THR A 56 -19.95 -2.69 5.39
C THR A 56 -20.48 -2.46 3.98
N LEU A 57 -19.89 -3.13 2.98
CA LEU A 57 -20.31 -3.08 1.58
C LEU A 57 -21.76 -3.53 1.42
N ASP A 58 -22.16 -4.63 2.05
CA ASP A 58 -23.52 -5.18 2.05
C ASP A 58 -24.56 -4.17 2.54
N ASN A 59 -24.19 -3.34 3.52
CA ASN A 59 -25.08 -2.32 4.09
C ASN A 59 -24.96 -0.94 3.41
N THR A 60 -24.06 -0.79 2.45
CA THR A 60 -23.83 0.48 1.77
C THR A 60 -24.68 0.61 0.51
N HIS A 61 -25.23 1.80 0.28
CA HIS A 61 -25.85 2.16 -0.98
C HIS A 61 -24.79 2.75 -1.92
N LEU A 62 -24.44 2.01 -2.97
CA LEU A 62 -23.54 2.50 -4.01
C LEU A 62 -24.34 3.30 -5.06
N PRO A 63 -23.75 4.36 -5.63
CA PRO A 63 -24.37 5.07 -6.74
C PRO A 63 -24.63 4.13 -7.92
N LYS A 64 -25.58 4.46 -8.79
CA LYS A 64 -25.72 3.75 -10.06
C LYS A 64 -24.76 4.38 -11.06
N ILE A 65 -23.92 3.56 -11.66
CA ILE A 65 -23.07 4.00 -12.77
C ILE A 65 -23.97 4.07 -14.01
N MET A 66 -24.11 5.28 -14.55
CA MET A 66 -24.93 5.56 -15.74
C MET A 66 -24.08 5.90 -16.96
N ASP A 67 -22.90 6.46 -16.74
CA ASP A 67 -21.98 6.88 -17.77
C ASP A 67 -20.92 5.81 -18.02
N ASP A 68 -20.43 5.74 -19.26
CA ASP A 68 -19.33 4.85 -19.61
C ASP A 68 -18.02 5.28 -18.90
N TRP A 69 -17.07 4.36 -18.78
CA TRP A 69 -15.72 4.56 -18.22
C TRP A 69 -15.65 4.80 -16.71
N TRP A 70 -16.79 4.89 -16.03
CA TRP A 70 -16.85 4.80 -14.58
C TRP A 70 -16.91 3.35 -14.12
N PHE A 71 -16.20 3.03 -13.04
CA PHE A 71 -16.16 1.69 -12.49
C PHE A 71 -15.85 1.69 -10.99
N TYR A 72 -16.22 0.60 -10.32
CA TYR A 72 -15.83 0.30 -8.95
C TYR A 72 -14.54 -0.49 -8.90
N ASP A 73 -13.71 -0.19 -7.90
CA ASP A 73 -12.51 -0.95 -7.61
C ASP A 73 -12.19 -0.85 -6.11
N PHE A 74 -11.66 -1.93 -5.54
CA PHE A 74 -11.20 -1.95 -4.16
C PHE A 74 -9.68 -2.08 -4.07
N HIS A 75 -9.10 -1.42 -3.08
CA HIS A 75 -7.67 -1.50 -2.81
C HIS A 75 -7.43 -1.84 -1.35
N ILE A 76 -6.56 -2.83 -1.12
CA ILE A 76 -6.02 -3.12 0.21
C ILE A 76 -4.87 -2.16 0.45
N GLU A 77 -5.02 -1.39 1.51
CA GLU A 77 -4.06 -0.39 1.98
C GLU A 77 -3.30 -0.94 3.20
N ASN A 78 -2.26 -0.25 3.63
CA ASN A 78 -1.47 -0.61 4.80
C ASN A 78 -2.28 -0.72 6.11
N ASP A 79 -3.45 -0.09 6.17
CA ASP A 79 -4.28 -0.01 7.38
C ASP A 79 -5.76 -0.39 7.19
N GLY A 80 -6.15 -0.87 6.01
CA GLY A 80 -7.56 -1.07 5.71
C GLY A 80 -7.85 -1.41 4.25
N ILE A 81 -9.11 -1.27 3.87
CA ILE A 81 -9.59 -1.49 2.50
C ILE A 81 -10.43 -0.30 2.10
N LYS A 82 -10.15 0.24 0.91
CA LYS A 82 -10.96 1.29 0.30
C LYS A 82 -11.73 0.75 -0.88
N LEU A 83 -12.97 1.19 -1.03
CA LEU A 83 -13.73 1.07 -2.26
C LEU A 83 -13.77 2.45 -2.91
N ASN A 84 -13.38 2.53 -4.17
CA ASN A 84 -13.41 3.77 -4.94
C ASN A 84 -14.36 3.64 -6.14
N LEU A 85 -14.94 4.76 -6.52
CA LEU A 85 -15.52 4.98 -7.84
C LEU A 85 -14.48 5.75 -8.66
N ASN A 86 -14.02 5.14 -9.75
CA ASN A 86 -12.95 5.67 -10.57
C ASN A 86 -13.46 5.99 -11.98
N PHE A 87 -12.90 7.04 -12.59
CA PHE A 87 -13.08 7.34 -14.01
C PHE A 87 -11.83 6.92 -14.78
N CYS A 88 -12.00 6.05 -15.76
CA CYS A 88 -10.97 5.68 -16.72
C CYS A 88 -10.83 6.77 -17.79
N ASP A 89 -9.63 7.35 -17.89
CA ASP A 89 -9.31 8.35 -18.91
C ASP A 89 -8.73 7.69 -20.16
N GLU A 90 -7.67 6.90 -19.97
CA GLU A 90 -6.98 6.18 -21.04
C GLU A 90 -6.62 4.77 -20.56
N PHE A 91 -6.66 3.79 -21.48
CA PHE A 91 -6.19 2.44 -21.22
C PHE A 91 -5.61 1.80 -22.48
N GLU A 92 -4.69 0.87 -22.27
CA GLU A 92 -4.00 0.13 -23.32
C GLU A 92 -4.51 -1.31 -23.35
N ILE A 93 -4.92 -1.78 -24.52
CA ILE A 93 -5.34 -3.17 -24.75
C ILE A 93 -4.13 -3.95 -25.26
N GLU A 94 -3.79 -5.04 -24.59
CA GLU A 94 -2.78 -5.97 -25.07
C GLU A 94 -3.41 -7.06 -25.93
N SER A 95 -2.99 -7.11 -27.20
CA SER A 95 -3.59 -7.98 -28.22
C SER A 95 -3.41 -9.47 -27.96
N GLU A 96 -2.42 -9.87 -27.16
CA GLU A 96 -2.13 -11.28 -26.87
C GLU A 96 -3.07 -11.87 -25.81
N ILE A 97 -3.49 -11.06 -24.84
CA ILE A 97 -4.41 -11.47 -23.76
C ILE A 97 -5.83 -10.94 -23.98
N ASN A 98 -6.03 -10.08 -24.99
CA ASN A 98 -7.29 -9.38 -25.26
C ASN A 98 -7.88 -8.71 -23.99
N GLY A 99 -6.98 -8.15 -23.18
CA GLY A 99 -7.27 -7.57 -21.87
C GLY A 99 -6.55 -6.23 -21.71
N ILE A 100 -6.86 -5.55 -20.61
CA ILE A 100 -6.29 -4.24 -20.30
C ILE A 100 -4.91 -4.44 -19.66
N TRP A 101 -3.86 -3.90 -20.30
CA TRP A 101 -2.47 -3.96 -19.82
C TRP A 101 -2.13 -2.80 -18.88
N GLY A 102 -2.67 -1.62 -19.18
CA GLY A 102 -2.43 -0.42 -18.40
C GLY A 102 -3.63 0.52 -18.48
N MET A 103 -3.84 1.29 -17.42
CA MET A 103 -4.94 2.24 -17.33
C MET A 103 -4.52 3.45 -16.49
N THR A 104 -4.99 4.62 -16.92
CA THR A 104 -4.89 5.88 -16.18
C THR A 104 -6.28 6.29 -15.72
N SER A 105 -6.41 6.59 -14.43
CA SER A 105 -7.62 7.17 -13.85
C SER A 105 -7.35 8.60 -13.40
N THR A 106 -8.19 9.53 -13.83
CA THR A 106 -8.05 10.97 -13.51
C THR A 106 -8.95 11.41 -12.36
N GLU A 107 -10.06 10.70 -12.14
CA GLU A 107 -10.98 10.94 -11.03
C GLU A 107 -11.14 9.67 -10.19
N SER A 108 -11.11 9.85 -8.87
CA SER A 108 -11.30 8.78 -7.90
C SER A 108 -12.01 9.32 -6.66
N LEU A 109 -13.15 8.72 -6.33
CA LEU A 109 -13.94 9.03 -5.15
C LEU A 109 -13.99 7.83 -4.22
N THR A 110 -13.46 7.96 -3.00
CA THR A 110 -13.58 6.93 -1.98
C THR A 110 -15.01 6.84 -1.46
N LEU A 111 -15.66 5.71 -1.70
CA LEU A 111 -17.01 5.39 -1.27
C LEU A 111 -17.04 4.69 0.08
N LEU A 112 -16.05 3.83 0.34
CA LEU A 112 -15.86 3.17 1.63
C LEU A 112 -14.39 3.21 2.02
N ASP A 113 -14.12 3.41 3.31
CA ASP A 113 -12.80 3.27 3.92
C ASP A 113 -12.96 2.47 5.23
N VAL A 114 -12.67 1.18 5.15
CA VAL A 114 -12.80 0.25 6.27
C VAL A 114 -11.42 0.00 6.85
N LYS A 115 -11.17 0.57 8.02
CA LYS A 115 -9.91 0.39 8.75
C LYS A 115 -9.87 -0.91 9.53
N CYS A 116 -8.68 -1.50 9.62
CA CYS A 116 -8.38 -2.57 10.56
C CYS A 116 -8.28 -2.03 12.00
N ASP A 117 -8.10 -2.94 12.95
CA ASP A 117 -7.81 -2.55 14.32
C ASP A 117 -6.35 -2.08 14.44
N TYR A 118 -6.10 -1.17 15.36
CA TYR A 118 -4.76 -0.68 15.65
C TYR A 118 -4.28 -1.24 16.98
N LEU A 119 -3.08 -1.81 16.96
CA LEU A 119 -2.41 -2.39 18.12
C LEU A 119 -1.38 -1.40 18.63
N ASP A 120 -1.27 -1.28 19.96
CA ASP A 120 -0.10 -0.65 20.55
C ASP A 120 1.15 -1.57 20.43
N VAL A 121 2.31 -1.03 20.80
CA VAL A 121 3.58 -1.79 20.76
C VAL A 121 3.53 -3.08 21.59
N LYS A 122 2.85 -3.07 22.75
CA LYS A 122 2.76 -4.23 23.66
C LYS A 122 1.85 -5.30 23.09
N GLU A 123 0.72 -4.89 22.54
CA GLU A 123 -0.23 -5.77 21.88
C GLU A 123 0.40 -6.43 20.66
N PHE A 124 1.05 -5.66 19.79
CA PHE A 124 1.76 -6.20 18.62
C PHE A 124 2.90 -7.14 19.03
N ALA A 125 3.63 -6.81 20.11
CA ALA A 125 4.69 -7.66 20.64
C ALA A 125 4.14 -9.01 21.15
N LYS A 126 3.02 -9.00 21.88
CA LYS A 126 2.33 -10.20 22.38
C LYS A 126 1.85 -11.09 21.23
N VAL A 127 1.19 -10.51 20.24
CA VAL A 127 0.68 -11.20 19.04
C VAL A 127 1.82 -11.91 18.30
N ASN A 128 2.99 -11.28 18.20
CA ASN A 128 4.15 -11.80 17.47
C ASN A 128 5.13 -12.63 18.32
N ASN A 129 4.80 -12.85 19.60
CA ASN A 129 5.64 -13.51 20.61
C ASN A 129 7.08 -12.93 20.67
N VAL A 130 7.18 -11.61 20.78
CA VAL A 130 8.44 -10.87 20.94
C VAL A 130 8.34 -9.84 22.08
N THR A 131 9.44 -9.17 22.39
CA THR A 131 9.45 -8.09 23.39
C THR A 131 9.03 -6.75 22.78
N ASP A 132 8.46 -5.84 23.58
CA ASP A 132 8.21 -4.44 23.19
C ASP A 132 9.45 -3.77 22.62
N THR A 133 10.62 -4.03 23.21
CA THR A 133 11.91 -3.50 22.76
C THR A 133 12.23 -3.96 21.34
N THR A 134 11.92 -5.22 21.01
CA THR A 134 12.09 -5.76 19.66
C THR A 134 11.23 -5.01 18.65
N VAL A 135 9.95 -4.78 18.97
CA VAL A 135 9.03 -4.04 18.09
C VAL A 135 9.48 -2.60 17.89
N ARG A 136 9.87 -1.90 18.96
CA ARG A 136 10.42 -0.53 18.87
C ARG A 136 11.70 -0.50 18.03
N GLN A 137 12.56 -1.51 18.14
CA GLN A 137 13.74 -1.63 17.28
C GLN A 137 13.35 -1.88 15.82
N TRP A 138 12.29 -2.64 15.53
CA TRP A 138 11.83 -2.81 14.16
C TRP A 138 11.33 -1.49 13.56
N ILE A 139 10.50 -0.72 14.29
CA ILE A 139 10.05 0.61 13.86
C ILE A 139 11.26 1.53 13.62
N ARG A 140 12.17 1.62 14.61
CA ARG A 140 13.39 2.46 14.52
C ARG A 140 14.26 2.10 13.32
N ARG A 141 14.27 0.82 12.91
CA ARG A 141 15.09 0.32 11.79
C ARG A 141 14.36 0.31 10.45
N GLY A 142 13.16 0.91 10.36
CA GLY A 142 12.38 0.96 9.12
C GLY A 142 11.75 -0.37 8.71
N LYS A 143 11.56 -1.31 9.65
CA LYS A 143 11.06 -2.66 9.35
C LYS A 143 9.55 -2.83 9.49
N VAL A 144 8.88 -1.92 10.19
CA VAL A 144 7.42 -1.89 10.39
C VAL A 144 6.96 -0.55 9.83
N ARG A 145 6.86 -0.49 8.50
CA ARG A 145 6.64 0.78 7.78
C ARG A 145 5.21 1.29 7.85
N THR A 146 4.28 0.37 8.11
CA THR A 146 2.87 0.63 8.35
C THR A 146 2.58 1.19 9.75
N ALA A 147 3.58 1.24 10.64
CA ALA A 147 3.39 1.87 11.95
C ALA A 147 3.16 3.37 11.77
N ARG A 148 2.32 3.95 12.63
CA ARG A 148 2.08 5.40 12.66
C ARG A 148 2.31 5.94 14.06
N LYS A 149 2.72 7.20 14.13
CA LYS A 149 3.03 7.86 15.40
C LYS A 149 1.87 8.75 15.83
N VAL A 150 1.25 8.43 16.97
CA VAL A 150 0.17 9.23 17.56
C VAL A 150 0.66 9.80 18.89
N GLY A 151 1.02 11.08 18.89
CA GLY A 151 1.62 11.74 20.04
C GLY A 151 2.96 11.08 20.42
N ARG A 152 2.99 10.37 21.56
CA ARG A 152 4.17 9.67 22.06
C ARG A 152 4.16 8.17 21.74
N ASP A 153 3.03 7.66 21.28
CA ASP A 153 2.80 6.24 21.10
C ASP A 153 2.87 5.85 19.62
N TRP A 154 3.20 4.59 19.38
CA TRP A 154 3.18 3.98 18.07
C TRP A 154 1.98 3.06 17.97
N LEU A 155 1.17 3.24 16.94
CA LEU A 155 0.07 2.36 16.60
C LEU A 155 0.46 1.57 15.35
N ILE A 156 0.18 0.27 15.37
CA ILE A 156 0.53 -0.66 14.30
C ILE A 156 -0.76 -1.30 13.81
N PRO A 157 -1.11 -1.19 12.51
CA PRO A 157 -2.26 -1.89 11.94
C PRO A 157 -2.21 -3.39 12.26
N SER A 158 -3.32 -3.98 12.68
CA SER A 158 -3.38 -5.41 13.06
C SER A 158 -3.01 -6.33 11.90
N ILE A 159 -3.19 -5.86 10.67
CA ILE A 159 -2.84 -6.56 9.44
C ILE A 159 -1.34 -6.46 9.10
N THR A 160 -0.53 -5.75 9.88
CA THR A 160 0.90 -5.62 9.63
C THR A 160 1.60 -6.97 9.82
N GLN A 161 2.36 -7.40 8.81
CA GLN A 161 3.14 -8.63 8.89
C GLN A 161 4.34 -8.49 9.83
N LYS A 162 4.72 -9.61 10.43
CA LYS A 162 5.98 -9.72 11.16
C LYS A 162 7.16 -9.46 10.22
N PRO A 163 8.08 -8.54 10.54
CA PRO A 163 9.19 -8.26 9.64
C PRO A 163 10.10 -9.47 9.42
N LYS A 164 10.43 -9.75 8.16
CA LYS A 164 11.39 -10.79 7.79
C LYS A 164 12.85 -10.39 8.10
N ARG A 165 13.74 -11.37 8.10
CA ARG A 165 15.20 -11.13 8.23
C ARG A 165 15.71 -10.45 6.96
N GLY A 166 16.67 -9.53 7.13
CA GLY A 166 17.21 -8.74 6.02
C GLY A 166 16.52 -7.39 5.86
N PHE A 167 16.89 -6.69 4.81
CA PHE A 167 16.23 -5.48 4.33
C PHE A 167 15.34 -5.87 3.14
N VAL A 168 14.18 -5.22 3.02
CA VAL A 168 13.27 -5.36 1.87
C VAL A 168 13.23 -4.00 1.19
N ASN A 169 13.40 -4.00 -0.13
CA ASN A 169 13.32 -2.80 -0.95
C ASN A 169 11.97 -2.12 -0.75
N VAL A 170 11.96 -0.79 -0.86
CA VAL A 170 10.76 -0.01 -0.56
C VAL A 170 10.71 1.24 -1.41
N ALA A 171 9.51 1.58 -1.82
CA ALA A 171 9.16 2.88 -2.35
C ALA A 171 8.40 3.70 -1.30
N TYR A 172 8.69 4.98 -1.21
CA TYR A 172 7.89 5.96 -0.48
C TYR A 172 7.34 6.98 -1.46
N ARG A 173 6.09 7.38 -1.25
CA ARG A 173 5.40 8.39 -2.07
C ARG A 173 4.74 9.40 -1.15
N TRP A 174 4.74 10.67 -1.55
CA TRP A 174 4.11 11.74 -0.79
C TRP A 174 3.56 12.81 -1.71
N ARG A 175 2.35 13.30 -1.42
CA ARG A 175 1.77 14.45 -2.12
C ARG A 175 2.33 15.78 -1.61
N TYR A 176 2.67 15.81 -0.33
CA TYR A 176 3.19 16.98 0.36
C TYR A 176 4.36 16.55 1.24
N LEU A 177 5.47 17.28 1.18
CA LEU A 177 6.62 17.07 2.05
C LEU A 177 6.57 18.10 3.20
N PRO A 178 6.37 17.67 4.45
CA PRO A 178 6.37 18.58 5.58
C PRO A 178 7.69 19.32 5.73
N ARG A 179 7.62 20.60 6.10
CA ARG A 179 8.81 21.47 6.25
C ARG A 179 9.89 20.89 7.17
N GLU A 180 9.50 20.19 8.24
CA GLU A 180 10.45 19.51 9.12
C GLU A 180 11.32 18.48 8.37
N LEU A 181 10.74 17.76 7.40
CA LEU A 181 11.45 16.80 6.57
C LEU A 181 12.28 17.49 5.48
N GLU A 182 11.80 18.60 4.92
CA GLU A 182 12.59 19.44 4.00
C GLU A 182 13.87 19.96 4.68
N ASP A 183 13.72 20.51 5.89
CA ASP A 183 14.84 21.07 6.67
C ASP A 183 15.85 19.98 7.06
N ARG A 184 15.37 18.78 7.42
CA ARG A 184 16.21 17.66 7.86
C ARG A 184 16.84 16.88 6.70
N PHE A 185 16.15 16.79 5.57
CA PHE A 185 16.57 16.04 4.39
C PHE A 185 16.40 16.88 3.10
N PRO A 186 17.23 17.92 2.90
CA PRO A 186 17.05 18.87 1.79
C PRO A 186 17.13 18.23 0.40
N PHE A 187 17.76 17.06 0.27
CA PHE A 187 17.83 16.34 -1.00
C PHE A 187 16.46 15.83 -1.49
N LEU A 188 15.43 15.80 -0.65
CA LEU A 188 14.07 15.41 -1.03
C LEU A 188 13.29 16.52 -1.75
N ILE A 189 13.75 17.77 -1.65
CA ILE A 189 13.06 18.94 -2.19
C ILE A 189 12.98 18.81 -3.71
N GLY A 190 11.77 18.98 -4.26
CA GLY A 190 11.50 18.84 -5.70
C GLY A 190 11.19 17.41 -6.15
N HIS A 191 11.04 16.47 -5.21
CA HIS A 191 10.63 15.09 -5.47
C HIS A 191 9.36 14.74 -4.68
N ASN A 192 8.61 13.75 -5.17
CA ASN A 192 7.40 13.20 -4.54
C ASN A 192 7.48 11.68 -4.32
N THR A 193 8.58 11.05 -4.75
CA THR A 193 8.78 9.61 -4.71
C THR A 193 10.24 9.29 -4.44
N MET A 194 10.47 8.24 -3.66
CA MET A 194 11.78 7.71 -3.31
C MET A 194 11.79 6.19 -3.33
N TYR A 195 12.86 5.60 -3.84
CA TYR A 195 13.10 4.17 -3.85
C TYR A 195 14.37 3.85 -3.06
N ILE A 196 14.35 2.83 -2.21
CA ILE A 196 15.49 2.43 -1.39
C ILE A 196 15.86 0.98 -1.72
N PHE A 197 17.10 0.80 -2.19
CA PHE A 197 17.67 -0.50 -2.51
C PHE A 197 18.92 -0.77 -1.67
N GLN A 198 19.02 -1.95 -1.07
CA GLN A 198 20.27 -2.36 -0.41
C GLN A 198 21.28 -2.82 -1.45
N LYS A 199 22.54 -2.36 -1.36
CA LYS A 199 23.58 -2.82 -2.29
C LYS A 199 23.96 -4.27 -2.02
N GLU A 200 24.07 -5.06 -3.09
CA GLU A 200 24.47 -6.46 -3.00
C GLU A 200 25.93 -6.62 -2.52
N ASN A 201 26.83 -5.79 -3.05
CA ASN A 201 28.26 -5.83 -2.75
C ASN A 201 28.62 -5.29 -1.36
N ASP A 202 27.79 -4.39 -0.81
CA ASP A 202 27.98 -3.82 0.53
C ASP A 202 26.63 -3.57 1.19
N LYS A 203 26.23 -4.52 2.04
CA LYS A 203 24.93 -4.48 2.73
C LYS A 203 24.81 -3.34 3.76
N SER A 204 25.87 -2.58 4.02
CA SER A 204 25.82 -1.40 4.89
C SER A 204 25.38 -0.12 4.16
N LEU A 205 25.35 -0.16 2.82
CA LEU A 205 25.04 0.96 1.94
C LEU A 205 23.73 0.74 1.18
N TYR A 206 23.02 1.85 0.97
CA TYR A 206 21.71 1.89 0.34
C TYR A 206 21.71 2.90 -0.80
N ASP A 207 21.28 2.47 -1.97
CA ASP A 207 20.98 3.35 -3.09
C ASP A 207 19.59 3.95 -2.89
N ILE A 208 19.53 5.28 -2.81
CA ILE A 208 18.29 6.03 -2.76
C ILE A 208 18.08 6.68 -4.11
N ILE A 209 16.98 6.37 -4.77
CA ILE A 209 16.63 6.93 -6.08
C ILE A 209 15.39 7.80 -5.91
N LEU A 210 15.48 9.06 -6.32
CA LEU A 210 14.42 10.05 -6.20
C LEU A 210 13.78 10.28 -7.57
N GLY A 211 12.46 10.44 -7.58
CA GLY A 211 11.66 10.65 -8.79
C GLY A 211 11.29 9.35 -9.52
N TYR A 212 10.15 9.39 -10.23
CA TYR A 212 9.62 8.26 -10.97
C TYR A 212 10.55 7.86 -12.13
N PRO A 213 10.61 6.57 -12.50
CA PRO A 213 11.29 6.14 -13.72
C PRO A 213 10.82 6.96 -14.94
N GLY A 214 11.77 7.49 -15.71
CA GLY A 214 11.49 8.34 -16.87
C GLY A 214 11.47 9.84 -16.58
N GLU A 215 11.42 10.27 -15.33
CA GLU A 215 11.50 11.70 -15.01
C GLU A 215 12.92 12.27 -15.25
N PRO A 216 13.04 13.50 -15.78
CA PRO A 216 14.34 14.10 -16.10
C PRO A 216 15.10 14.57 -14.86
N ASN A 217 14.41 14.85 -13.75
CA ASN A 217 14.99 15.34 -12.50
C ASN A 217 15.43 14.20 -11.55
N ARG A 218 15.46 12.94 -11.99
CA ARG A 218 15.84 11.84 -11.10
C ARG A 218 17.22 12.04 -10.50
N ALA A 219 17.34 11.76 -9.21
CA ALA A 219 18.59 11.85 -8.47
C ALA A 219 18.89 10.54 -7.77
N LYS A 220 20.20 10.25 -7.62
CA LYS A 220 20.68 9.09 -6.88
C LYS A 220 21.63 9.55 -5.78
N ILE A 221 21.37 9.12 -4.56
CA ILE A 221 22.28 9.32 -3.43
C ILE A 221 22.55 7.97 -2.75
N ILE A 222 23.63 7.91 -1.98
CA ILE A 222 23.99 6.71 -1.21
C ILE A 222 23.90 7.07 0.26
N LEU A 223 23.15 6.28 1.02
CA LEU A 223 23.06 6.41 2.47
C LEU A 223 23.67 5.20 3.18
N SER A 224 24.30 5.45 4.33
CA SER A 224 24.66 4.41 5.28
C SER A 224 23.42 3.84 5.99
N THR A 225 23.60 2.74 6.71
CA THR A 225 22.54 2.15 7.55
C THR A 225 21.94 3.15 8.52
N THR A 226 22.76 3.94 9.22
CA THR A 226 22.28 4.91 10.22
C THR A 226 21.48 6.04 9.58
N GLU A 227 21.93 6.56 8.44
CA GLU A 227 21.23 7.64 7.72
C GLU A 227 19.90 7.15 7.16
N ARG A 228 19.87 5.95 6.58
CA ARG A 228 18.66 5.31 6.06
C ARG A 228 17.65 5.02 7.16
N GLU A 229 18.08 4.46 8.30
CA GLU A 229 17.20 4.26 9.47
C GLU A 229 16.63 5.59 10.01
N SER A 230 17.46 6.63 10.05
CA SER A 230 17.06 7.98 10.45
C SER A 230 16.01 8.59 9.53
N LEU A 231 16.15 8.37 8.22
CA LEU A 231 15.20 8.78 7.18
C LEU A 231 13.88 8.02 7.27
N GLU A 232 13.94 6.68 7.22
CA GLU A 232 12.72 5.85 7.28
C GLU A 232 11.94 6.08 8.57
N LEU A 233 12.59 6.23 9.73
CA LEU A 233 11.89 6.54 10.98
C LEU A 233 11.14 7.87 10.93
N ALA A 234 11.69 8.87 10.22
CA ALA A 234 11.03 10.15 10.04
C ALA A 234 9.80 10.03 9.12
N PHE A 235 9.89 9.18 8.10
CA PHE A 235 8.82 8.92 7.14
C PHE A 235 7.67 8.12 7.77
N ILE A 236 7.99 7.02 8.46
CA ILE A 236 7.01 6.18 9.18
C ILE A 236 6.28 6.98 10.28
N GLY A 237 6.95 7.98 10.84
CA GLY A 237 6.34 8.87 11.83
C GLY A 237 5.40 9.93 11.25
N ASN A 238 5.18 9.96 9.93
CA ASN A 238 4.48 11.03 9.24
C ASN A 238 3.29 10.52 8.40
N ASP A 239 2.09 11.00 8.73
CA ASP A 239 0.86 10.55 8.08
C ASP A 239 0.69 11.04 6.62
N PHE A 240 1.58 11.89 6.10
CA PHE A 240 1.53 12.36 4.70
C PHE A 240 2.38 11.52 3.73
N ILE A 241 3.04 10.48 4.24
CA ILE A 241 3.98 9.66 3.49
C ILE A 241 3.50 8.21 3.51
N ASP A 242 3.28 7.68 2.30
CA ASP A 242 2.90 6.29 2.11
C ASP A 242 4.11 5.45 1.75
N SER A 243 4.26 4.30 2.40
CA SER A 243 5.23 3.27 2.02
C SER A 243 4.56 2.17 1.21
N VAL A 244 5.22 1.75 0.14
CA VAL A 244 4.86 0.59 -0.65
C VAL A 244 6.09 -0.31 -0.72
N ASP A 245 5.97 -1.52 -0.17
CA ASP A 245 7.04 -2.50 -0.32
C ASP A 245 7.14 -2.87 -1.81
N GLU A 246 8.34 -2.78 -2.39
CA GLU A 246 8.54 -3.21 -3.77
C GLU A 246 8.67 -4.73 -3.79
N LEU A 247 7.83 -5.39 -4.59
CA LEU A 247 7.98 -6.79 -4.92
C LEU A 247 9.34 -6.96 -5.60
N SER A 248 10.19 -7.77 -4.97
CA SER A 248 11.55 -8.12 -5.41
C SER A 248 11.55 -9.02 -6.64
#